data_AF-A0A352W530-F1
#
_entry.id   AF-A0A352W530-F1
#
_cell.length_a   1.000
_cell.length_b   1.000
_cell.length_c   1.000
_cell.angle_alpha   90.00
_cell.angle_beta   90.00
_cell.angle_gamma   90.00
#
_symmetry.space_group_name_H-M   'P 1'
#
loop_
_entity.id
_entity.type
_entity.pdbx_description
1 polymer ?
#
loop_
_entity_poly.entity_id
_entity_poly.type
_entity_poly.pdbx_seq_one_letter_code
_entity_poly.pdbx_strand_id
1 'polypeptide(L)'
;MVGNLALAWLYILMGALMASFLGAFIGVAVKDLQAASAVSTVAYIFLLWGMWFAELPGVIGTISKYTPGYFIADGVRNALYTTAPFSEYIIGLLYIGAIIAVSLLLSIIALKRQEA
;
A
#
# COMPACT_ATOMS: atom_id res chain seq x y z
N MET A 1 6.12 12.46 25.33
CA MET A 1 6.55 11.27 24.56
C MET A 1 6.90 11.76 23.17
N VAL A 2 8.12 11.52 22.69
CA VAL A 2 8.52 11.86 21.32
C VAL A 2 8.44 10.57 20.52
N GLY A 3 7.52 10.49 19.55
CA GLY A 3 7.40 9.34 18.66
C GLY A 3 8.64 9.17 17.76
N ASN A 4 8.75 8.02 17.12
CA ASN A 4 9.82 7.71 16.19
C ASN A 4 9.51 8.24 14.78
N LEU A 5 9.90 9.49 14.53
CA LEU A 5 9.68 10.17 13.25
C LEU A 5 10.30 9.42 12.06
N ALA A 6 11.44 8.74 12.26
CA ALA A 6 12.08 7.97 11.20
C ALA A 6 11.21 6.77 10.75
N LEU A 7 10.55 6.08 11.70
CA LEU A 7 9.62 5.00 11.37
C LEU A 7 8.36 5.53 10.67
N ALA A 8 7.85 6.69 11.08
CA ALA A 8 6.73 7.31 10.39
C ALA A 8 7.08 7.60 8.92
N TRP A 9 8.27 8.18 8.67
CA TRP A 9 8.77 8.39 7.31
C TRP A 9 8.96 7.10 6.52
N LEU A 10 9.44 6.03 7.16
CA LEU A 10 9.58 4.73 6.51
C LEU A 10 8.23 4.21 5.98
N TYR A 11 7.16 4.27 6.77
CA TYR A 11 5.83 3.86 6.31
C TYR A 11 5.29 4.73 5.18
N ILE A 12 5.51 6.05 5.24
CA ILE A 12 5.12 6.97 4.17
C ILE A 12 5.87 6.62 2.87
N LEU A 13 7.19 6.42 2.94
CA LEU A 13 8.01 6.06 1.78
C LEU A 13 7.62 4.70 1.21
N MET A 14 7.39 3.70 2.06
CA MET A 14 6.92 2.38 1.65
C MET A 14 5.55 2.45 0.99
N GLY A 15 4.62 3.25 1.52
CA GLY A 15 3.32 3.50 0.92
C GLY A 15 3.41 4.18 -0.46
N ALA A 16 4.28 5.18 -0.58
CA ALA A 16 4.54 5.86 -1.85
C ALA A 16 5.13 4.91 -2.90
N LEU A 17 6.13 4.10 -2.53
CA LEU A 17 6.73 3.10 -3.41
C LEU A 17 5.69 2.06 -3.86
N MET A 18 4.86 1.57 -2.93
CA MET A 18 3.77 0.66 -3.24
C MET A 18 2.84 1.25 -4.30
N ALA A 19 2.40 2.50 -4.12
CA ALA A 19 1.57 3.17 -5.11
C ALA A 19 2.30 3.27 -6.47
N SER A 20 3.56 3.71 -6.50
CA SER A 20 4.31 3.82 -7.76
C SER A 20 4.43 2.49 -8.52
N PHE A 21 4.75 1.38 -7.84
CA PHE A 21 4.89 0.08 -8.51
C PHE A 21 3.55 -0.52 -8.94
N LEU A 22 2.48 -0.28 -8.18
CA LEU A 22 1.15 -0.71 -8.55
C LEU A 22 0.63 0.08 -9.76
N GLY A 23 0.88 1.39 -9.80
CA GLY A 23 0.61 2.23 -10.96
C GLY A 23 1.41 1.83 -12.20
N ALA A 24 2.70 1.51 -12.03
CA ALA A 24 3.53 0.99 -13.11
C ALA A 24 2.98 -0.34 -13.66
N PHE A 25 2.57 -1.26 -12.79
CA PHE A 25 1.94 -2.51 -13.20
C PHE A 25 0.67 -2.26 -14.02
N ILE A 26 -0.23 -1.40 -13.55
CA ILE A 26 -1.47 -1.08 -14.27
C ILE A 26 -1.16 -0.42 -15.63
N GLY A 27 -0.17 0.48 -15.68
CA GLY A 27 0.26 1.13 -16.91
C GLY A 27 0.83 0.15 -17.95
N VAL A 28 1.52 -0.91 -17.51
CA VAL A 28 1.95 -1.99 -18.42
C VAL A 28 0.77 -2.87 -18.82
N ALA A 29 -0.13 -3.19 -17.88
CA ALA A 29 -1.23 -4.11 -18.13
C ALA A 29 -2.34 -3.52 -19.03
N VAL A 30 -2.55 -2.21 -18.98
CA VAL A 30 -3.61 -1.51 -19.70
C VAL A 30 -3.02 -0.61 -20.78
N LYS A 31 -3.24 -0.98 -22.05
CA LYS A 31 -2.65 -0.30 -23.22
C LYS A 31 -3.17 1.12 -23.47
N ASP A 32 -4.39 1.41 -23.02
CA ASP A 32 -5.02 2.72 -23.17
C ASP A 32 -4.75 3.58 -21.93
N LEU A 33 -4.23 4.80 -22.14
CA LEU A 33 -3.86 5.69 -21.05
C LEU A 33 -5.05 6.15 -20.20
N GLN A 34 -6.20 6.41 -20.84
CA GLN A 34 -7.41 6.84 -20.15
C GLN A 34 -7.99 5.69 -19.31
N ALA A 35 -8.00 4.47 -19.86
CA ALA A 35 -8.39 3.28 -19.12
C ALA A 35 -7.41 2.96 -17.98
N ALA A 36 -6.10 3.09 -18.19
CA ALA A 36 -5.08 2.86 -17.16
C ALA A 36 -5.26 3.83 -15.97
N SER A 37 -5.56 5.10 -16.26
CA SER A 37 -5.85 6.12 -15.24
C SER A 37 -7.12 5.79 -14.44
N ALA A 38 -8.20 5.39 -15.12
CA ALA A 38 -9.45 5.00 -14.47
C ALA A 38 -9.26 3.75 -13.58
N VAL A 39 -8.59 2.71 -14.10
CA VAL A 39 -8.28 1.49 -13.35
C VAL A 39 -7.40 1.79 -12.15
N SER A 40 -6.37 2.62 -12.31
CA SER A 40 -5.50 3.04 -11.20
C SER A 40 -6.30 3.77 -10.12
N THR A 41 -7.17 4.70 -10.51
CA THR A 41 -8.00 5.46 -9.57
C THR A 41 -8.90 4.54 -8.76
N VAL A 42 -9.61 3.63 -9.41
CA VAL A 42 -10.48 2.66 -8.73
C VAL A 42 -9.67 1.74 -7.82
N ALA A 43 -8.54 1.20 -8.30
CA ALA A 43 -7.67 0.35 -7.51
C ALA A 43 -7.17 1.08 -6.25
N TYR A 44 -6.71 2.32 -6.36
CA TYR A 44 -6.25 3.09 -5.21
C TYR A 44 -7.35 3.39 -4.21
N ILE A 45 -8.58 3.64 -4.64
CA ILE A 45 -9.71 3.79 -3.72
C ILE A 45 -9.82 2.54 -2.85
N PHE A 46 -9.85 1.34 -3.44
CA PHE A 46 -9.96 0.09 -2.68
C PHE A 46 -8.73 -0.22 -1.82
N LEU A 47 -7.54 0.18 -2.25
CA LEU A 47 -6.31 -0.08 -1.49
C LEU A 47 -6.12 0.89 -0.32
N LEU A 48 -6.57 2.13 -0.47
CA LEU A 48 -6.37 3.19 0.52
C LEU A 48 -7.55 3.34 1.48
N TRP A 49 -8.73 2.84 1.15
CA TRP A 49 -9.93 3.05 1.98
C TRP A 49 -9.78 2.62 3.45
N GLY A 50 -8.89 1.66 3.75
CA GLY A 50 -8.65 1.20 5.11
C GLY A 50 -8.00 2.24 6.02
N MET A 51 -7.46 3.32 5.46
CA MET A 51 -7.02 4.49 6.22
C MET A 51 -8.17 5.18 6.96
N TRP A 52 -9.39 5.11 6.43
CA TRP A 52 -10.56 5.83 6.98
C TRP A 52 -11.60 4.91 7.60
N PHE A 53 -11.75 3.69 7.10
CA PHE A 53 -12.88 2.83 7.48
C PHE A 53 -12.52 1.71 8.47
N ALA A 54 -11.24 1.51 8.81
CA ALA A 54 -10.81 0.44 9.72
C ALA A 54 -11.36 0.56 11.15
N GLU A 55 -11.79 1.76 11.55
CA GLU A 55 -12.41 2.01 12.86
C GLU A 55 -13.93 1.80 12.87
N LEU A 56 -14.57 1.58 11.72
CA LEU A 56 -16.02 1.35 11.65
C LEU A 56 -16.40 -0.01 12.23
N PRO A 57 -17.58 -0.13 12.88
CA PRO A 57 -18.09 -1.41 13.33
C PRO A 57 -18.58 -2.27 12.15
N GLY A 58 -18.53 -3.59 12.34
CA GLY A 58 -19.06 -4.56 11.38
C GLY A 58 -18.10 -4.93 10.25
N VAL A 59 -18.67 -5.54 9.19
CA VAL A 59 -17.90 -6.17 8.10
C VAL A 59 -16.97 -5.19 7.38
N ILE A 60 -17.41 -3.94 7.19
CA ILE A 60 -16.62 -2.92 6.49
C ILE A 60 -15.29 -2.67 7.22
N GLY A 61 -15.33 -2.39 8.53
CA GLY A 61 -14.11 -2.15 9.30
C GLY A 61 -13.22 -3.39 9.38
N THR A 62 -13.81 -4.59 9.45
CA THR A 62 -13.04 -5.84 9.39
C THR A 62 -12.29 -5.97 8.06
N ILE A 63 -12.95 -5.76 6.92
CA ILE A 63 -12.30 -5.84 5.60
C ILE A 63 -11.23 -4.75 5.44
N SER A 64 -11.52 -3.54 5.90
CA SER A 64 -10.59 -2.40 5.83
C SER A 64 -9.23 -2.69 6.47
N LYS A 65 -9.18 -3.49 7.55
CA LYS A 65 -7.93 -3.91 8.23
C LYS A 65 -7.05 -4.84 7.40
N TYR A 66 -7.59 -5.44 6.34
CA TYR A 66 -6.81 -6.26 5.40
C TYR A 66 -6.25 -5.46 4.24
N THR A 67 -6.51 -4.14 4.18
CA THR A 67 -6.00 -3.33 3.07
C THR A 67 -4.67 -2.66 3.40
N PRO A 68 -3.84 -2.36 2.40
CA PRO A 68 -2.53 -1.76 2.64
C PRO A 68 -2.64 -0.38 3.30
N GLY A 69 -3.69 0.38 2.97
CA GLY A 69 -3.98 1.67 3.57
C GLY A 69 -4.08 1.60 5.09
N TYR A 70 -4.67 0.53 5.64
CA TYR A 70 -4.70 0.33 7.09
C TYR A 70 -3.29 0.22 7.68
N PHE A 71 -2.44 -0.66 7.14
CA PHE A 71 -1.08 -0.85 7.66
C PHE A 71 -0.21 0.40 7.55
N ILE A 72 -0.41 1.22 6.50
CA ILE A 72 0.27 2.50 6.35
C ILE A 72 -0.20 3.48 7.43
N ALA A 73 -1.51 3.68 7.58
CA ALA A 73 -2.05 4.62 8.55
C ALA A 73 -1.76 4.22 10.00
N ASP A 74 -1.94 2.93 10.33
CA ASP A 74 -1.65 2.37 11.65
C ASP A 74 -0.16 2.45 11.98
N GLY A 75 0.71 2.10 11.03
CA GLY A 75 2.17 2.22 11.19
C GLY A 75 2.64 3.65 11.44
N VAL A 76 2.10 4.63 10.69
CA VAL A 76 2.39 6.05 10.90
C VAL A 76 1.86 6.52 12.26
N ARG A 77 0.62 6.17 12.62
CA ARG A 77 0.02 6.55 13.91
C ARG A 77 0.82 5.98 15.07
N ASN A 78 1.15 4.70 15.04
CA ASN A 78 1.92 4.04 16.08
C ASN A 78 3.32 4.65 16.18
N ALA A 79 3.98 4.93 15.06
CA ALA A 79 5.30 5.56 15.07
C ALA A 79 5.27 6.97 15.66
N LEU A 80 4.24 7.77 15.41
CA LEU A 80 4.15 9.15 15.89
C LEU A 80 3.70 9.26 17.35
N TYR A 81 2.79 8.38 17.79
CA TYR A 81 2.10 8.54 19.08
C TYR A 81 2.48 7.50 20.13
N THR A 82 3.25 6.48 19.77
CA THR A 82 3.67 5.42 20.70
C THR A 82 5.18 5.21 20.67
N THR A 83 5.74 4.71 21.78
CA THR A 83 7.13 4.22 21.86
C THR A 83 7.15 2.70 21.76
N ALA A 84 6.45 2.14 20.77
CA ALA A 84 6.44 0.71 20.52
C ALA A 84 7.81 0.22 20.00
N PRO A 85 8.23 -1.01 20.34
CA PRO A 85 9.43 -1.62 19.80
C PRO A 85 9.30 -1.87 18.29
N PHE A 86 10.43 -1.89 17.56
CA PHE A 86 10.45 -2.10 16.10
C PHE A 86 9.70 -3.37 15.65
N SER A 87 9.68 -4.41 16.49
CA SER A 87 8.98 -5.68 16.23
C SER A 87 7.50 -5.51 15.90
N GLU A 88 6.83 -4.50 16.46
CA GLU A 88 5.41 -4.22 16.20
C GLU A 88 5.15 -3.66 14.80
N TYR A 89 6.18 -3.12 14.15
CA TYR A 89 6.08 -2.54 12.80
C TYR A 89 6.42 -3.54 11.69
N ILE A 90 7.13 -4.63 12.01
CA ILE A 90 7.66 -5.57 11.01
C ILE A 90 6.56 -6.15 10.13
N ILE A 91 5.43 -6.54 10.72
CA ILE A 91 4.34 -7.19 9.97
C ILE A 91 3.76 -6.25 8.91
N GLY A 92 3.49 -4.99 9.28
CA GLY A 92 2.98 -3.99 8.35
C GLY A 92 3.99 -3.69 7.22
N LEU A 93 5.27 -3.55 7.56
CA LEU A 93 6.33 -3.31 6.58
C LEU A 93 6.50 -4.49 5.61
N LEU A 94 6.45 -5.73 6.11
CA LEU A 94 6.51 -6.93 5.28
C LEU A 94 5.30 -7.05 4.36
N TYR A 95 4.11 -6.73 4.85
CA TYR A 95 2.89 -6.75 4.05
C TYR A 95 2.97 -5.74 2.89
N ILE A 96 3.37 -4.49 3.16
CA ILE A 96 3.56 -3.45 2.12
C ILE A 96 4.68 -3.86 1.16
N GLY A 97 5.79 -4.39 1.68
CA GLY A 97 6.92 -4.89 0.90
C GLY A 97 6.55 -6.04 -0.03
N ALA A 98 5.70 -6.96 0.42
CA ALA A 98 5.19 -8.05 -0.40
C ALA A 98 4.37 -7.54 -1.59
N ILE A 99 3.53 -6.52 -1.38
CA ILE A 99 2.74 -5.91 -2.47
C ILE A 99 3.64 -5.22 -3.49
N ILE A 100 4.68 -4.50 -3.02
CA ILE A 100 5.68 -3.91 -3.90
C ILE A 100 6.35 -4.99 -4.75
N ALA A 101 6.84 -6.06 -4.11
CA ALA A 101 7.52 -7.15 -4.79
C ALA A 101 6.62 -7.86 -5.82
N VAL A 102 5.38 -8.17 -5.46
CA VAL A 102 4.40 -8.79 -6.37
C VAL A 102 4.07 -7.86 -7.53
N SER A 103 3.84 -6.58 -7.28
CA SER A 103 3.53 -5.60 -8.33
C SER A 103 4.69 -5.46 -9.32
N LEU A 104 5.93 -5.43 -8.82
CA LEU A 104 7.13 -5.41 -9.64
C LEU A 104 7.27 -6.68 -10.49
N LEU A 105 7.12 -7.87 -9.89
CA LEU A 105 7.19 -9.15 -10.59
C LEU A 105 6.13 -9.24 -11.69
N LEU A 106 4.89 -8.85 -11.39
CA LEU A 106 3.81 -8.84 -12.37
C LEU A 106 4.08 -7.85 -13.51
N SER A 107 4.66 -6.69 -13.21
CA SER A 107 5.09 -5.71 -14.23
C SER A 107 6.13 -6.32 -15.18
N ILE A 108 7.15 -6.98 -14.64
CA ILE A 108 8.21 -7.63 -15.44
C ILE A 108 7.61 -8.74 -16.32
N ILE A 109 6.71 -9.56 -15.77
CA ILE A 109 6.04 -10.64 -16.52
C ILE A 109 5.18 -10.05 -17.65
N ALA A 110 4.42 -8.98 -17.36
CA ALA A 110 3.57 -8.32 -18.34
C ALA A 110 4.40 -7.69 -19.48
N LEU A 111 5.52 -7.04 -19.17
CA LEU A 111 6.46 -6.50 -20.17
C LEU A 111 7.02 -7.61 -21.07
N LYS A 112 7.54 -8.69 -20.48
CA LYS A 112 8.09 -9.83 -21.24
C LYS A 112 7.07 -10.46 -22.20
N ARG A 113 5.78 -10.47 -21.83
CA ARG A 113 4.71 -10.98 -22.70
C ARG A 113 4.34 -10.04 -23.84
N GLN A 114 4.72 -8.77 -23.78
CA GLN A 114 4.48 -7.80 -24.86
C GLN A 114 5.61 -7.79 -25.88
N GLU A 115 6.81 -8.18 -25.47
CA GLU A 115 7.99 -8.30 -26.34
C GLU A 115 8.02 -9.60 -27.17
N ALA A 116 7.26 -10.62 -26.75
CA ALA A 116 7.16 -11.93 -27.40
C ALA A 116 5.96 -12.01 -28.36
#